data_AF-A0AAD1NHL7-F1
#
_entry.id   AF-A0AAD1NHL7-F1
#
_cell.length_a   1.000
_cell.length_b   1.000
_cell.length_c   1.000
_cell.angle_alpha   90.00
_cell.angle_beta   90.00
_cell.angle_gamma   90.00
#
_symmetry.space_group_name_H-M   'P 1'
#
loop_
_entity.id
_entity.type
_entity.pdbx_description
1 polymer ?
#
loop_
_entity_poly.entity_id
_entity_poly.type
_entity_poly.pdbx_seq_one_letter_code
_entity_poly.pdbx_strand_id
1 'polypeptide(L)' 'MREQILKRDNNECQWCKAEGRVTTAKTATLEIDHIKELEYHPELALEPSNLRTLCHDCHNKRHDRHRYKQFDDETFEF' A
#
# COMPACT_ATOMS: atom_id res chain seq x y z
N MET A 1 -3.37 8.44 12.63
CA MET A 1 -2.19 7.95 11.88
C MET A 1 -2.35 8.10 10.38
N ARG A 2 -3.40 7.56 9.74
CA ARG A 2 -3.60 7.70 8.29
C ARG A 2 -3.55 9.14 7.79
N GLU A 3 -4.28 10.05 8.44
CA GLU A 3 -4.31 11.47 8.06
C GLU A 3 -2.96 12.18 8.19
N GLN A 4 -2.11 11.79 9.15
CA GLN A 4 -0.77 12.36 9.30
C GLN A 4 0.12 11.99 8.12
N ILE A 5 0.04 10.74 7.67
CA ILE A 5 0.82 10.25 6.52
C ILE A 5 0.31 10.86 5.22
N LEU A 6 -1.01 10.90 5.04
CA LEU A 6 -1.63 11.60 3.93
C LEU A 6 -1.22 13.08 3.88
N LYS A 7 -1.20 13.77 5.02
CA LYS A 7 -0.77 15.18 5.09
C LYS A 7 0.73 15.35 4.81
N ARG A 8 1.58 14.43 5.30
CA ARG A 8 3.02 14.40 4.96
C ARG A 8 3.23 14.23 3.46
N ASP A 9 2.48 13.31 2.88
CA ASP A 9 2.52 12.96 1.47
C ASP A 9 1.66 13.89 0.62
N ASN A 10 1.27 15.08 1.11
CA ASN A 10 0.44 16.08 0.41
C ASN A 10 -0.87 15.55 -0.21
N ASN A 11 -1.40 14.44 0.31
CA ASN A 11 -2.54 13.72 -0.25
C ASN A 11 -2.33 13.37 -1.74
N GLU A 12 -1.10 12.99 -2.10
CA GLU A 12 -0.75 12.55 -3.44
C GLU A 12 -0.01 11.20 -3.42
N CYS A 13 -0.21 10.41 -4.49
CA CYS A 13 0.51 9.17 -4.70
C CYS A 13 2.01 9.45 -4.92
N GLN A 14 2.86 8.89 -4.06
CA GLN A 14 4.31 9.11 -4.13
C GLN A 14 4.94 8.51 -5.40
N TRP A 15 4.38 7.42 -5.94
CA TRP A 15 4.84 6.82 -7.20
C TRP A 15 4.48 7.67 -8.41
N CYS A 16 3.22 8.10 -8.50
CA CYS A 16 2.79 8.98 -9.58
C CYS A 16 3.64 10.25 -9.58
N LYS A 17 3.90 10.84 -8.39
CA LYS A 17 4.76 12.01 -8.25
C LYS A 17 6.17 11.77 -8.81
N ALA A 18 6.77 10.61 -8.51
CA ALA A 18 8.07 10.22 -9.06
C ALA A 18 8.05 10.02 -10.58
N GLU A 19 6.92 9.58 -11.14
CA GLU A 19 6.68 9.47 -12.59
C GLU A 19 6.30 10.82 -13.25
N GLY A 20 6.25 11.93 -12.50
CA GLY A 20 5.84 13.24 -12.99
C GLY A 20 4.32 13.41 -13.18
N ARG A 21 3.51 12.52 -12.59
CA ARG A 21 2.04 12.56 -12.59
C ARG A 21 1.51 13.00 -11.24
N VAL A 22 0.46 13.80 -11.24
CA VAL A 22 -0.19 14.24 -10.00
C VAL A 22 -1.49 13.45 -9.81
N THR A 23 -1.47 12.51 -8.87
CA THR A 23 -2.66 11.72 -8.50
C THR A 23 -2.98 12.00 -7.05
N THR A 24 -4.12 12.63 -6.81
CA THR A 24 -4.57 13.04 -5.47
C THR A 24 -5.84 12.29 -5.06
N ALA A 25 -6.26 12.46 -3.81
CA ALA A 25 -7.53 11.92 -3.30
C ALA A 25 -8.77 12.38 -4.11
N LYS A 26 -8.66 13.44 -4.92
CA LYS A 26 -9.74 13.91 -5.82
C LYS A 26 -9.84 13.09 -7.10
N THR A 27 -8.73 12.52 -7.55
CA THR A 27 -8.62 11.81 -8.84
C THR A 27 -8.64 10.30 -8.67
N ALA A 28 -8.14 9.78 -7.55
CA ALA A 28 -8.10 8.35 -7.26
C ALA A 28 -8.14 8.08 -5.76
N THR A 29 -8.57 6.89 -5.38
CA THR A 29 -8.48 6.40 -3.99
C THR A 29 -7.02 6.24 -3.60
N LEU A 30 -6.63 6.88 -2.50
CA LEU A 30 -5.30 6.75 -1.90
C LEU A 30 -5.34 5.73 -0.77
N GLU A 31 -4.38 4.83 -0.79
CA GLU A 31 -4.19 3.76 0.18
C GLU A 31 -2.80 3.85 0.78
N ILE A 32 -2.66 3.43 2.04
CA ILE A 32 -1.38 3.40 2.72
C ILE A 32 -0.77 2.01 2.56
N ASP A 33 0.41 2.01 1.96
CA ASP A 33 1.16 0.82 1.60
C ASP A 33 2.40 0.69 2.49
N HIS A 34 2.63 -0.50 3.04
CA HIS A 34 3.82 -0.79 3.86
C HIS A 34 5.00 -1.12 2.95
N ILE A 35 6.04 -0.30 2.90
CA ILE A 35 7.21 -0.48 2.04
C ILE A 35 7.89 -1.83 2.31
N LYS A 36 8.14 -2.14 3.58
CA LYS A 36 8.58 -3.45 4.05
C LYS A 36 7.38 -4.25 4.53
N GLU A 37 7.37 -5.53 4.17
CA GLU A 37 6.32 -6.46 4.54
C GLU A 37 6.27 -6.67 6.06
N LEU A 38 5.05 -6.74 6.59
CA LEU A 38 4.81 -6.89 8.03
C LEU A 38 5.36 -8.21 8.57
N GLU A 39 5.42 -9.24 7.73
CA GLU A 39 5.88 -10.59 8.08
C GLU A 39 7.35 -10.59 8.53
N TYR A 40 8.20 -9.85 7.82
CA TYR A 40 9.63 -9.77 8.13
C TYR A 40 9.96 -8.69 9.16
N HIS A 41 9.13 -7.64 9.25
CA HIS A 41 9.38 -6.49 10.11
C HIS A 41 8.11 -6.02 10.84
N PRO A 42 7.60 -6.81 11.80
CA PRO A 42 6.41 -6.44 12.57
C PRO A 42 6.62 -5.18 13.41
N GLU A 43 7.85 -4.92 13.84
CA GLU A 43 8.25 -3.70 14.56
C GLU A 43 8.05 -2.41 13.72
N LEU A 44 8.07 -2.53 12.39
CA LEU A 44 7.91 -1.41 11.46
C LEU A 44 6.46 -1.25 10.97
N ALA A 45 5.51 -2.01 11.52
CA ALA A 45 4.10 -1.97 11.14
C ALA A 45 3.48 -0.58 11.33
N LEU A 46 3.88 0.11 12.39
CA LEU A 46 3.39 1.44 12.75
C LEU A 46 4.41 2.54 12.48
N GLU A 47 5.54 2.22 11.84
CA GLU A 47 6.55 3.24 11.56
C GLU A 47 6.12 4.09 10.36
N PRO A 48 5.97 5.42 10.52
CA PRO A 48 5.58 6.30 9.41
C PRO A 48 6.62 6.28 8.27
N SER A 49 7.88 6.00 8.58
CA SER A 49 8.96 5.82 7.60
C SER A 49 8.76 4.58 6.72
N ASN A 50 8.03 3.57 7.21
CA ASN A 50 7.71 2.35 6.48
C ASN A 50 6.36 2.43 5.74
N LEU A 51 5.63 3.53 5.91
CA LEU A 51 4.30 3.73 5.34
C LEU A 51 4.38 4.78 4.22
N ARG A 52 3.80 4.47 3.05
CA ARG A 52 3.73 5.41 1.92
C ARG A 52 2.31 5.50 1.37
N THR A 53 1.96 6.68 0.86
CA THR A 53 0.70 6.89 0.15
C THR A 53 0.83 6.49 -1.32
N LEU A 54 0.02 5.52 -1.75
CA LEU A 54 -0.12 5.10 -3.14
C LEU A 54 -1.56 5.23 -3.59
N CYS A 55 -1.80 5.45 -4.88
CA CYS A 55 -3.14 5.28 -5.45
C CYS A 55 -3.45 3.80 -5.65
N HIS A 56 -4.74 3.46 -5.74
CA HIS A 56 -5.20 2.09 -5.98
C HIS A 56 -4.48 1.43 -7.17
N ASP A 57 -4.27 2.12 -8.29
CA ASP A 57 -3.50 1.59 -9.43
C ASP A 57 -2.04 1.24 -9.09
N CYS A 58 -1.32 2.16 -8.43
CA CYS A 58 0.07 1.90 -8.02
C CYS A 58 0.15 0.82 -6.95
N HIS A 59 -0.81 0.78 -6.03
CA HIS A 59 -0.93 -0.25 -5.02
C HIS A 59 -1.16 -1.62 -5.67
N ASN A 60 -2.08 -1.72 -6.63
CA ASN A 60 -2.36 -2.96 -7.36
C ASN A 60 -1.19 -3.39 -8.25
N LYS A 61 -0.44 -2.44 -8.83
CA LYS A 61 0.80 -2.68 -9.59
C LYS A 61 1.93 -3.17 -8.69
N ARG A 62 1.98 -2.69 -7.44
CA ARG A 62 2.94 -3.16 -6.44
C ARG A 62 2.61 -4.57 -5.98
N HIS A 63 1.34 -4.83 -5.68
CA HIS A 63 0.80 -6.15 -5.31
C HIS A 63 0.43 -6.99 -6.54
N ASP A 64 1.12 -6.76 -7.67
CA ASP A 64 0.82 -7.28 -9.01
C ASP A 64 0.01 -8.57 -8.95
N ARG A 65 -1.31 -8.45 -9.15
CA ARG A 65 -2.27 -9.56 -9.09
C ARG A 65 -2.09 -10.49 -10.30
N HIS A 66 -0.92 -11.09 -10.44
CA HIS A 66 -0.69 -12.32 -11.18
C HIS A 66 0.50 -13.07 -10.58
N ARG A 67 0.31 -13.71 -9.42
CA ARG A 67 0.61 -15.15 -9.27
C ARG A 67 0.23 -15.73 -7.91
N TYR A 68 -0.75 -16.64 -8.01
CA TYR A 68 -1.17 -17.67 -7.06
C TYR A 68 -1.97 -17.22 -5.83
N LYS A 69 -3.29 -17.34 -5.95
CA LYS A 69 -4.13 -17.82 -4.84
C LYS A 69 -3.43 -19.05 -4.22
N GLN A 70 -2.96 -18.94 -2.99
CA GLN A 70 -3.10 -20.06 -2.05
C GLN A 70 -4.28 -19.69 -1.16
N PHE A 71 -5.47 -20.08 -1.60
CA PHE A 71 -6.52 -20.43 -0.66
C PHE A 71 -6.06 -21.78 -0.11
N ASP A 72 -5.47 -21.78 1.08
CA ASP A 72 -5.28 -22.99 1.87
C ASP A 72 -6.67 -23.47 2.32
N ASP A 73 -7.21 -24.46 1.62
CA ASP A 73 -8.49 -25.13 1.91
C ASP A 73 -8.29 -26.41 2.74
N GLU A 74 -7.17 -26.54 3.47
CA GLU A 74 -6.85 -27.75 4.25
C GLU A 74 -7.29 -27.68 5.71
N THR A 75 -8.53 -27.26 5.99
CA THR A 75 -9.20 -27.63 7.26
C THR A 75 -10.65 -28.05 7.02
N PHE A 76 -10.82 -29.16 6.33
CA PHE A 76 -11.93 -30.08 6.60
C PHE A 76 -11.35 -31.31 7.32
N GLU A 77 -11.19 -31.19 8.64
CA GLU A 77 -11.08 -32.40 9.46
C GLU A 77 -12.48 -33.02 9.59
N PHE A 78 -12.58 -34.27 9.17
CA PHE A 78 -13.76 -35.14 9.25
C PHE A 78 -14.01 -35.63 10.67
#